data_AF-A0A843XE74-F1
#
_entry.id   AF-A0A843XE74-F1
#
_cell.length_a   1.000
_cell.length_b   1.000
_cell.length_c   1.000
_cell.angle_alpha   90.00
_cell.angle_beta   90.00
_cell.angle_gamma   90.00
#
_symmetry.space_group_name_H-M   'P 1'
#
loop_
_entity.id
_entity.type
_entity.pdbx_description
1 polymer ?
#
loop_
_entity_poly.entity_id
_entity_poly.type
_entity_poly.pdbx_seq_one_letter_code
_entity_poly.pdbx_strand_id
1 'polypeptide(L)'
;MVSSVLRRLRDPDSSVRSAYVDVVRDMSCCASGGASASFCSVFLRPLSESLLLEQDHNAQMGSAMCFAAAIEEAAAAGGGEAGVALDHDLAQQLHRLGLLNLLVPCLADSLASDDWAARKAASETLTHVAAISNCHLLSGFKSSYFSSFQARRFDKVKIVRESMNQMLEAWKDVPGDLGDEEDHGTNSSPSQSRSSSARRESESDGRLVGSRTSGSA
;
A
#
# COMPACT_ATOMS: atom_id res chain seq x y z
N MET A 1 -23.69 10.06 -20.01
CA MET A 1 -23.23 10.30 -18.63
C MET A 1 -21.74 10.01 -18.47
N VAL A 2 -21.27 8.79 -18.79
CA VAL A 2 -19.85 8.39 -18.70
C VAL A 2 -18.88 9.39 -19.34
N SER A 3 -19.11 9.88 -20.56
CA SER A 3 -18.21 10.85 -21.22
C SER A 3 -18.12 12.20 -20.47
N SER A 4 -19.15 12.58 -19.72
CA SER A 4 -19.10 13.80 -18.89
C SER A 4 -18.33 13.57 -17.60
N VAL A 5 -18.41 12.37 -17.03
CA VAL A 5 -17.59 11.93 -15.90
C VAL A 5 -16.12 11.89 -16.32
N LEU A 6 -15.77 11.16 -17.38
CA LEU A 6 -14.39 11.04 -17.87
C LEU A 6 -13.74 12.39 -18.21
N ARG A 7 -14.52 13.35 -18.73
CA ARG A 7 -14.03 14.71 -18.97
C ARG A 7 -13.72 15.46 -17.67
N ARG A 8 -14.48 15.20 -16.61
CA ARG A 8 -14.29 15.85 -15.30
C ARG A 8 -13.21 15.18 -14.46
N LEU A 9 -12.93 13.90 -14.71
CA LEU A 9 -11.72 13.25 -14.18
C LEU A 9 -10.43 13.87 -14.74
N ARG A 10 -10.49 14.58 -15.88
CA ARG A 10 -9.36 15.34 -16.46
C ARG A 10 -9.27 16.78 -15.95
N ASP A 11 -10.17 17.22 -15.08
CA ASP A 11 -10.21 18.61 -14.63
C ASP A 11 -8.91 18.94 -13.87
N PRO A 12 -8.23 20.07 -14.16
CA PRO A 12 -7.01 20.44 -13.45
C PRO A 12 -7.25 20.66 -11.96
N ASP A 13 -8.47 21.06 -11.57
CA ASP A 13 -8.86 21.21 -10.16
C ASP A 13 -9.13 19.83 -9.54
N SER A 14 -8.30 19.46 -8.55
CA SER A 14 -8.43 18.19 -7.86
C SER A 14 -9.70 18.07 -7.03
N SER A 15 -10.26 19.19 -6.57
CA SER A 15 -11.55 19.23 -5.86
C SER A 15 -12.68 18.82 -6.80
N VAL A 16 -12.62 19.25 -8.06
CA VAL A 16 -13.58 18.82 -9.09
C VAL A 16 -13.43 17.33 -9.35
N ARG A 17 -12.20 16.81 -9.49
CA ARG A 17 -11.97 15.38 -9.68
C ARG A 17 -12.53 14.56 -8.51
N SER A 18 -12.25 14.98 -7.27
CA SER A 18 -12.74 14.31 -6.06
C SER A 18 -14.26 14.26 -6.01
N ALA A 19 -14.93 15.39 -6.25
CA ALA A 19 -16.39 15.44 -6.25
C ALA A 19 -17.01 14.48 -7.29
N TYR A 20 -16.38 14.34 -8.46
CA TYR A 20 -16.87 13.39 -9.47
C TYR A 20 -16.55 11.93 -9.15
N VAL A 21 -15.46 11.64 -8.43
CA VAL A 21 -15.20 10.31 -7.87
C VAL A 21 -16.30 9.94 -6.87
N ASP A 22 -16.69 10.87 -5.99
CA ASP A 22 -17.78 10.66 -5.02
C ASP A 22 -19.13 10.45 -5.72
N VAL A 23 -19.40 11.16 -6.82
CA VAL A 23 -20.60 10.91 -7.64
C VAL A 23 -20.56 9.50 -8.26
N VAL A 24 -19.40 9.02 -8.74
CA VAL A 24 -19.24 7.65 -9.24
C VAL A 24 -19.42 6.62 -8.13
N ARG A 25 -18.93 6.92 -6.92
CA ARG A 25 -19.14 6.11 -5.72
C ARG A 25 -20.62 6.01 -5.38
N ASP A 26 -21.34 7.12 -5.27
CA ASP A 26 -22.78 7.13 -4.98
C ASP A 26 -23.59 6.36 -6.03
N MET A 27 -23.20 6.46 -7.31
CA MET A 27 -23.80 5.67 -8.39
C MET A 27 -23.51 4.16 -8.25
N SER A 28 -22.36 3.78 -7.68
CA SER A 28 -22.01 2.40 -7.34
C SER A 28 -22.86 1.90 -6.16
N CYS A 29 -23.01 2.68 -5.08
CA CYS A 29 -23.78 2.33 -3.89
C CYS A 29 -25.28 2.13 -4.21
N CYS A 30 -25.85 2.99 -5.05
CA CYS A 30 -27.25 2.91 -5.47
C CYS A 30 -27.57 1.66 -6.32
N ALA A 31 -26.54 0.95 -6.82
CA ALA A 31 -26.70 -0.25 -7.62
C ALA A 31 -26.90 -1.53 -6.80
N SER A 32 -26.71 -1.50 -5.48
CA SER A 32 -26.84 -2.66 -4.58
C SER A 32 -28.27 -3.24 -4.46
N GLY A 33 -29.29 -2.58 -5.01
CA GLY A 33 -30.68 -3.08 -5.10
C GLY A 33 -30.99 -4.03 -6.26
N GLY A 34 -30.00 -4.73 -6.82
CA GLY A 34 -30.16 -5.65 -7.97
C GLY A 34 -29.62 -5.12 -9.32
N ALA A 35 -28.96 -3.95 -9.33
CA ALA A 35 -28.36 -3.34 -10.51
C ALA A 35 -26.81 -3.39 -10.52
N SER A 36 -26.17 -4.08 -9.56
CA SER A 36 -24.71 -4.14 -9.37
C SER A 36 -23.94 -4.57 -10.65
N ALA A 37 -24.49 -5.51 -11.44
CA ALA A 37 -23.90 -5.93 -12.71
C ALA A 37 -23.88 -4.80 -13.79
N SER A 38 -24.72 -3.78 -13.65
CA SER A 38 -24.80 -2.65 -14.57
C SER A 38 -23.68 -1.63 -14.32
N PHE A 39 -23.26 -1.42 -13.06
CA PHE A 39 -22.13 -0.54 -12.77
C PHE A 39 -20.82 -1.09 -13.36
N CYS A 40 -20.56 -2.38 -13.13
CA CYS A 40 -19.36 -3.04 -13.65
C CYS A 40 -19.26 -2.98 -15.18
N SER A 41 -20.38 -3.17 -15.89
CA SER A 41 -20.40 -3.14 -17.35
C SER A 41 -20.39 -1.72 -17.95
N VAL A 42 -21.01 -0.74 -17.29
CA VAL A 42 -21.16 0.63 -17.81
C VAL A 42 -19.96 1.52 -17.46
N PHE A 43 -19.32 1.33 -16.29
CA PHE A 43 -18.26 2.21 -15.81
C PHE A 43 -16.88 1.56 -15.79
N LEU A 44 -16.71 0.28 -15.43
CA LEU A 44 -15.36 -0.31 -15.36
C LEU A 44 -14.67 -0.34 -16.72
N ARG A 45 -15.40 -0.64 -17.80
CA ARG A 45 -14.78 -0.68 -19.14
C ARG A 45 -14.28 0.71 -19.57
N PRO A 46 -15.08 1.78 -19.56
CA PRO A 46 -14.59 3.13 -19.88
C PRO A 46 -13.53 3.66 -18.91
N LEU A 47 -13.61 3.33 -17.61
CA LEU A 47 -12.58 3.70 -16.64
C LEU A 47 -11.28 2.93 -16.90
N SER A 48 -11.35 1.66 -17.31
CA SER A 48 -10.17 0.85 -17.65
C SER A 48 -9.50 1.38 -18.90
N GLU A 49 -10.29 1.72 -19.93
CA GLU A 49 -9.79 2.34 -21.16
C GLU A 49 -9.18 3.71 -20.85
N SER A 50 -9.76 4.49 -19.93
CA SER A 50 -9.19 5.76 -19.49
C SER A 50 -7.88 5.56 -18.71
N LEU A 51 -7.75 4.51 -17.89
CA LEU A 51 -6.52 4.19 -17.18
C LEU A 51 -5.41 3.70 -18.14
N LEU A 52 -5.79 2.99 -19.21
CA LEU A 52 -4.88 2.38 -20.19
C LEU A 52 -4.43 3.31 -21.31
N LEU A 53 -5.36 4.13 -21.84
CA LEU A 53 -5.17 4.85 -23.10
C LEU A 53 -4.88 6.33 -22.90
N GLU A 54 -5.31 6.92 -21.79
CA GLU A 54 -5.07 8.33 -21.54
C GLU A 54 -3.65 8.57 -21.04
N GLN A 55 -2.97 9.56 -21.62
CA GLN A 55 -1.66 10.05 -21.17
C GLN A 55 -1.77 11.13 -20.08
N ASP A 56 -3.00 11.58 -19.79
CA ASP A 56 -3.25 12.61 -18.80
C ASP A 56 -3.27 12.00 -17.38
N HIS A 57 -2.31 12.42 -16.54
CA HIS A 57 -2.15 11.90 -15.18
C HIS A 57 -3.38 12.18 -14.29
N ASN A 58 -4.08 13.29 -14.52
CA ASN A 58 -5.30 13.60 -13.78
C ASN A 58 -6.43 12.61 -14.11
N ALA A 59 -6.57 12.27 -15.39
CA ALA A 59 -7.51 11.26 -15.87
C ALA A 59 -7.21 9.87 -15.30
N GLN A 60 -5.93 9.48 -15.30
CA GLN A 60 -5.47 8.20 -14.75
C GLN A 60 -5.77 8.12 -13.25
N MET A 61 -5.40 9.15 -12.49
CA MET A 61 -5.71 9.28 -11.06
C MET A 61 -7.21 9.20 -10.79
N GLY A 62 -8.01 10.01 -11.49
CA GLY A 62 -9.46 10.03 -11.31
C GLY A 62 -10.10 8.67 -11.63
N SER A 63 -9.58 7.97 -12.65
CA SER A 63 -10.05 6.64 -13.01
C SER A 63 -9.66 5.59 -11.96
N ALA A 64 -8.41 5.63 -11.49
CA ALA A 64 -7.91 4.80 -10.40
C ALA A 64 -8.74 4.96 -9.12
N MET A 65 -9.07 6.20 -8.76
CA MET A 65 -9.92 6.53 -7.62
C MET A 65 -11.36 6.03 -7.79
N CYS A 66 -11.91 6.09 -9.00
CA CYS A 66 -13.23 5.50 -9.27
C CYS A 66 -13.23 3.97 -9.13
N PHE A 67 -12.16 3.30 -9.58
CA PHE A 67 -12.00 1.86 -9.35
C PHE A 67 -11.90 1.54 -7.86
N ALA A 68 -11.13 2.34 -7.10
CA ALA A 68 -10.99 2.21 -5.66
C ALA A 68 -12.33 2.31 -4.91
N ALA A 69 -13.14 3.30 -5.26
CA ALA A 69 -14.45 3.51 -4.68
C ALA A 69 -15.41 2.35 -4.96
N ALA A 70 -15.37 1.81 -6.18
CA ALA A 70 -16.17 0.65 -6.56
C ALA A 70 -15.76 -0.62 -5.78
N ILE A 71 -14.45 -0.78 -5.58
CA ILE A 71 -13.79 -1.82 -4.80
C ILE A 71 -14.21 -1.72 -3.32
N GLU A 72 -14.18 -0.53 -2.73
CA GLU A 72 -14.57 -0.27 -1.34
C GLU A 72 -16.05 -0.58 -1.09
N GLU A 73 -16.94 -0.19 -2.01
CA GLU A 73 -18.37 -0.46 -1.89
C GLU A 73 -18.69 -1.96 -2.04
N ALA A 74 -17.94 -2.67 -2.90
CA ALA A 74 -18.04 -4.12 -3.01
C ALA A 74 -17.68 -4.82 -1.69
N ALA A 75 -16.60 -4.37 -1.04
CA ALA A 75 -16.16 -4.91 0.25
C ALA A 75 -17.09 -4.53 1.42
N ALA A 76 -17.65 -3.31 1.42
CA ALA A 76 -18.56 -2.84 2.46
C ALA A 76 -19.94 -3.54 2.43
N ALA A 77 -20.39 -3.98 1.25
CA ALA A 77 -21.59 -4.81 1.10
C ALA A 77 -21.40 -6.27 1.62
N GLY A 78 -20.17 -6.64 1.99
CA GLY A 78 -19.71 -7.99 2.38
C GLY A 78 -20.14 -8.53 3.74
N GLY A 79 -21.13 -7.93 4.42
CA GLY A 79 -21.67 -8.45 5.69
C GLY A 79 -22.50 -9.75 5.56
N GLY A 80 -22.66 -10.31 4.37
CA GLY A 80 -23.41 -11.55 4.11
C GLY A 80 -22.82 -12.38 2.96
N GLU A 81 -23.16 -13.67 2.89
CA GLU A 81 -22.57 -14.69 2.00
C GLU A 81 -22.58 -14.35 0.49
N ALA A 82 -23.38 -13.37 0.04
CA ALA A 82 -23.41 -12.89 -1.34
C ALA A 82 -22.31 -11.87 -1.70
N GLY A 83 -21.74 -11.15 -0.71
CA GLY A 83 -20.69 -10.16 -0.97
C GLY A 83 -19.34 -10.79 -1.32
N VAL A 84 -19.03 -11.93 -0.70
CA VAL A 84 -17.79 -12.69 -0.93
C VAL A 84 -17.66 -13.18 -2.39
N ALA A 85 -18.79 -13.40 -3.08
CA ALA A 85 -18.81 -13.80 -4.49
C ALA A 85 -18.54 -12.62 -5.45
N LEU A 86 -18.99 -11.41 -5.10
CA LEU A 86 -18.76 -10.20 -5.88
C LEU A 86 -17.31 -9.72 -5.74
N ASP A 87 -16.73 -9.81 -4.54
CA ASP A 87 -15.32 -9.53 -4.30
C ASP A 87 -14.42 -10.43 -5.15
N HIS A 88 -14.77 -11.72 -5.26
CA HIS A 88 -14.02 -12.67 -6.09
C HIS A 88 -14.15 -12.36 -7.59
N ASP A 89 -15.34 -12.03 -8.09
CA ASP A 89 -15.56 -11.73 -9.51
C ASP A 89 -14.87 -10.43 -9.95
N LEU A 90 -14.94 -9.38 -9.12
CA LEU A 90 -14.24 -8.12 -9.38
C LEU A 90 -12.72 -8.28 -9.28
N ALA A 91 -12.21 -9.00 -8.27
CA ALA A 91 -10.79 -9.31 -8.15
C ALA A 91 -10.30 -10.15 -9.34
N GLN A 92 -11.09 -11.12 -9.79
CA GLN A 92 -10.81 -11.94 -10.96
C GLN A 92 -10.87 -11.11 -12.25
N GLN A 93 -11.74 -10.10 -12.33
CA GLN A 93 -11.85 -9.20 -13.47
C GLN A 93 -10.68 -8.19 -13.53
N LEU A 94 -10.28 -7.61 -12.41
CA LEU A 94 -9.09 -6.77 -12.29
C LEU A 94 -7.82 -7.56 -12.64
N HIS A 95 -7.74 -8.82 -12.19
CA HIS A 95 -6.66 -9.74 -12.55
C HIS A 95 -6.67 -10.06 -14.05
N ARG A 96 -7.81 -10.47 -14.61
CA ARG A 96 -7.94 -10.83 -16.04
C ARG A 96 -7.58 -9.67 -16.97
N LEU A 97 -7.83 -8.44 -16.55
CA LEU A 97 -7.50 -7.23 -17.29
C LEU A 97 -6.08 -6.71 -17.02
N GLY A 98 -5.33 -7.32 -16.09
CA GLY A 98 -3.98 -6.89 -15.72
C GLY A 98 -3.94 -5.49 -15.11
N LEU A 99 -5.06 -4.97 -14.62
CA LEU A 99 -5.20 -3.57 -14.21
C LEU A 99 -4.34 -3.21 -13.01
N LEU A 100 -4.00 -4.18 -12.15
CA LEU A 100 -3.11 -3.98 -11.00
C LEU A 100 -1.71 -3.48 -11.42
N ASN A 101 -1.21 -3.93 -12.59
CA ASN A 101 0.08 -3.48 -13.14
C ASN A 101 0.12 -2.01 -13.54
N LEU A 102 -1.05 -1.38 -13.68
CA LEU A 102 -1.18 0.03 -14.05
C LEU A 102 -1.66 0.86 -12.86
N LEU A 103 -2.61 0.30 -12.11
CA LEU A 103 -3.21 0.91 -10.94
C LEU A 103 -2.18 1.13 -9.84
N VAL A 104 -1.39 0.11 -9.48
CA VAL A 104 -0.43 0.23 -8.37
C VAL A 104 0.67 1.25 -8.67
N PRO A 105 1.34 1.25 -9.85
CA PRO A 105 2.30 2.32 -10.17
C PRO A 105 1.66 3.70 -10.24
N CYS A 106 0.48 3.83 -10.84
CA CYS A 106 -0.23 5.11 -10.92
C CYS A 106 -0.52 5.68 -9.53
N LEU A 107 -1.03 4.86 -8.60
CA LEU A 107 -1.27 5.26 -7.22
C LEU A 107 0.04 5.52 -6.46
N ALA A 108 1.10 4.78 -6.73
CA ALA A 108 2.41 5.03 -6.13
C ALA A 108 2.99 6.39 -6.54
N ASP A 109 2.83 6.78 -7.81
CA ASP A 109 3.19 8.11 -8.29
C ASP A 109 2.32 9.20 -7.66
N SER A 110 1.03 8.89 -7.45
CA SER A 110 0.06 9.78 -6.81
C SER A 110 0.43 10.14 -5.37
N LEU A 111 1.12 9.24 -4.65
CA LEU A 111 1.67 9.52 -3.32
C LEU A 111 2.77 10.59 -3.33
N ALA A 112 3.37 10.88 -4.48
CA ALA A 112 4.34 11.96 -4.65
C ALA A 112 3.70 13.29 -5.11
N SER A 113 2.38 13.34 -5.30
CA SER A 113 1.68 14.56 -5.70
C SER A 113 1.82 15.67 -4.66
N ASP A 114 1.86 16.93 -5.08
CA ASP A 114 1.82 18.10 -4.19
C ASP A 114 0.49 18.26 -3.46
N ASP A 115 -0.58 17.72 -4.04
CA ASP A 115 -1.93 17.76 -3.49
C ASP A 115 -2.12 16.73 -2.37
N TRP A 116 -2.43 17.22 -1.17
CA TRP A 116 -2.69 16.36 -0.02
C TRP A 116 -3.91 15.45 -0.21
N ALA A 117 -4.93 15.91 -0.95
CA ALA A 117 -6.13 15.14 -1.21
C ALA A 117 -5.80 13.94 -2.12
N ALA A 118 -5.01 14.17 -3.17
CA ALA A 118 -4.52 13.10 -4.04
C ALA A 118 -3.67 12.07 -3.28
N ARG A 119 -2.75 12.52 -2.40
CA ARG A 119 -1.95 11.62 -1.55
C ARG A 119 -2.81 10.77 -0.61
N LYS A 120 -3.77 11.39 0.09
CA LYS A 120 -4.73 10.68 0.97
C LYS A 120 -5.50 9.63 0.18
N ALA A 121 -6.13 10.07 -0.90
CA ALA A 121 -6.99 9.25 -1.74
C ALA A 121 -6.24 8.05 -2.33
N ALA A 122 -4.99 8.25 -2.78
CA ALA A 122 -4.12 7.18 -3.26
C ALA A 122 -3.75 6.18 -2.16
N SER A 123 -3.41 6.66 -0.94
CA SER A 123 -3.09 5.77 0.18
C SER A 123 -4.27 4.93 0.64
N GLU A 124 -5.48 5.50 0.69
CA GLU A 124 -6.71 4.78 1.01
C GLU A 124 -6.99 3.71 -0.06
N THR A 125 -6.89 4.09 -1.33
CA THR A 125 -7.03 3.14 -2.44
C THR A 125 -6.06 1.97 -2.35
N LEU A 126 -4.77 2.25 -2.12
CA LEU A 126 -3.75 1.21 -1.98
C LEU A 126 -4.06 0.27 -0.79
N THR A 127 -4.64 0.80 0.28
CA THR A 127 -5.12 -0.01 1.42
C THR A 127 -6.18 -1.01 0.98
N HIS A 128 -7.17 -0.57 0.20
CA HIS A 128 -8.23 -1.44 -0.31
C HIS A 128 -7.70 -2.46 -1.35
N VAL A 129 -6.78 -2.04 -2.22
CA VAL A 129 -6.13 -2.95 -3.18
C VAL A 129 -5.41 -4.10 -2.46
N ALA A 130 -4.74 -3.80 -1.34
CA ALA A 130 -4.10 -4.81 -0.50
C ALA A 130 -5.09 -5.78 0.17
N ALA A 131 -6.29 -5.30 0.53
CA ALA A 131 -7.32 -6.11 1.18
C ALA A 131 -8.06 -7.06 0.22
N ILE A 132 -8.23 -6.68 -1.05
CA ILE A 132 -9.05 -7.44 -2.02
C ILE A 132 -8.24 -8.43 -2.86
N SER A 133 -6.96 -8.17 -3.05
CA SER A 133 -6.16 -8.94 -3.99
C SER A 133 -5.67 -10.24 -3.37
N ASN A 134 -5.80 -11.35 -4.13
CA ASN A 134 -5.07 -12.58 -3.82
C ASN A 134 -3.58 -12.26 -3.65
N CYS A 135 -3.14 -12.49 -2.43
CA CYS A 135 -1.95 -12.03 -1.75
C CYS A 135 -0.62 -12.27 -2.50
N HIS A 136 -0.58 -13.23 -3.43
CA HIS A 136 0.62 -13.58 -4.22
C HIS A 136 0.95 -12.62 -5.38
N LEU A 137 -0.04 -11.93 -5.97
CA LEU A 137 0.23 -11.02 -7.10
C LEU A 137 0.79 -9.68 -6.64
N LEU A 138 0.42 -9.26 -5.42
CA LEU A 138 0.93 -8.05 -4.80
C LEU A 138 2.36 -8.21 -4.29
N SER A 139 2.87 -9.43 -4.15
CA SER A 139 4.23 -9.71 -3.72
C SER A 139 5.29 -8.98 -4.57
N GLY A 140 5.20 -9.06 -5.90
CA GLY A 140 6.13 -8.36 -6.81
C GLY A 140 6.05 -6.83 -6.68
N PHE A 141 4.85 -6.30 -6.44
CA PHE A 141 4.65 -4.86 -6.18
C PHE A 141 5.17 -4.46 -4.80
N LYS A 142 4.96 -5.29 -3.77
CA LYS A 142 5.47 -5.07 -2.43
C LYS A 142 6.99 -4.93 -2.47
N SER A 143 7.70 -5.87 -3.10
CA SER A 143 9.15 -5.80 -3.25
C SER A 143 9.61 -4.52 -3.98
N SER A 144 8.83 -4.05 -4.95
CA SER A 144 9.18 -2.87 -5.77
C SER A 144 8.86 -1.52 -5.09
N TYR A 145 7.74 -1.43 -4.35
CA TYR A 145 7.18 -0.15 -3.88
C TYR A 145 7.18 0.01 -2.37
N PHE A 146 7.32 -1.05 -1.57
CA PHE A 146 7.14 -0.97 -0.12
C PHE A 146 8.16 -0.06 0.57
N SER A 147 9.43 -0.06 0.15
CA SER A 147 10.44 0.90 0.64
C SER A 147 10.06 2.35 0.30
N SER A 148 9.55 2.56 -0.93
CA SER A 148 9.06 3.85 -1.40
C SER A 148 7.85 4.34 -0.59
N PHE A 149 6.95 3.44 -0.20
CA PHE A 149 5.84 3.76 0.69
C PHE A 149 6.30 4.12 2.11
N GLN A 150 7.24 3.37 2.67
CA GLN A 150 7.79 3.64 4.01
C GLN A 150 8.47 5.00 4.10
N ALA A 151 9.20 5.42 3.05
CA ALA A 151 9.84 6.73 2.99
C ALA A 151 8.83 7.90 3.10
N ARG A 152 7.56 7.67 2.75
CA ARG A 152 6.51 8.69 2.69
C ARG A 152 5.57 8.70 3.91
N ARG A 153 5.81 7.86 4.92
CA ARG A 153 4.97 7.78 6.14
C ARG A 153 4.93 9.08 6.95
N PHE A 154 5.94 9.93 6.78
CA PHE A 154 6.04 11.23 7.44
C PHE A 154 5.58 12.36 6.50
N ASP A 155 4.30 12.35 6.16
CA ASP A 155 3.69 13.46 5.44
C ASP A 155 3.60 14.72 6.31
N LYS A 156 3.63 15.89 5.66
CA LYS A 156 3.42 17.19 6.31
C LYS A 156 1.99 17.34 6.86
N VAL A 157 1.00 16.71 6.24
CA VAL A 157 -0.43 16.77 6.59
C VAL A 157 -0.83 15.59 7.47
N LYS A 158 -1.51 15.86 8.60
CA LYS A 158 -1.87 14.83 9.58
C LYS A 158 -2.75 13.71 9.01
N ILE A 159 -3.81 14.05 8.30
CA ILE A 159 -4.76 13.05 7.76
C ILE A 159 -4.09 12.14 6.72
N VAL A 160 -3.14 12.67 5.94
CA VAL A 160 -2.34 11.89 4.99
C VAL A 160 -1.39 10.95 5.71
N ARG A 161 -0.80 11.37 6.85
CA ARG A 161 -0.01 10.45 7.68
C ARG A 161 -0.85 9.28 8.17
N GLU A 162 -2.03 9.56 8.70
CA GLU A 162 -2.91 8.51 9.23
C GLU A 162 -3.29 7.50 8.14
N SER A 163 -3.71 7.98 6.97
CA SER A 163 -4.05 7.12 5.83
C SER A 163 -2.83 6.36 5.26
N MET A 164 -1.66 6.98 5.18
CA MET A 164 -0.42 6.31 4.77
C MET A 164 0.02 5.22 5.75
N ASN A 165 -0.15 5.44 7.06
CA ASN A 165 0.19 4.41 8.05
C ASN A 165 -0.79 3.23 7.97
N GLN A 166 -2.10 3.48 7.79
CA GLN A 166 -3.08 2.41 7.56
C GLN A 166 -2.75 1.58 6.32
N MET A 167 -2.40 2.26 5.21
CA MET A 167 -1.92 1.61 4.00
C MET A 167 -0.70 0.74 4.27
N LEU A 168 0.30 1.26 4.99
CA LEU A 168 1.51 0.50 5.30
C LEU A 168 1.22 -0.76 6.12
N GLU A 169 0.31 -0.71 7.08
CA GLU A 169 -0.11 -1.92 7.83
C GLU A 169 -0.74 -2.96 6.90
N ALA A 170 -1.71 -2.56 6.06
CA ALA A 170 -2.32 -3.48 5.10
C ALA A 170 -1.31 -4.09 4.12
N TRP A 171 -0.31 -3.30 3.70
CA TRP A 171 0.75 -3.77 2.81
C TRP A 171 1.81 -4.62 3.50
N LYS A 172 1.90 -4.64 4.84
CA LYS A 172 2.74 -5.60 5.58
C LYS A 172 2.17 -7.00 5.51
N ASP A 173 0.85 -7.12 5.62
CA ASP A 173 0.13 -8.41 5.61
C ASP A 173 0.13 -9.09 4.23
N VAL A 174 0.48 -8.36 3.17
CA VAL A 174 0.76 -8.94 1.86
C VAL A 174 1.98 -9.87 1.95
N PRO A 175 1.86 -11.17 1.61
CA PRO A 175 2.96 -12.12 1.57
C PRO A 175 4.12 -11.58 0.75
N GLY A 176 5.29 -11.57 1.36
CA GLY A 176 6.53 -11.32 0.63
C GLY A 176 6.72 -12.36 -0.46
N ASP A 177 7.44 -11.99 -1.51
CA ASP A 177 8.05 -12.98 -2.41
C ASP A 177 8.82 -13.95 -1.52
N LEU A 178 8.65 -15.26 -1.73
CA LEU A 178 9.28 -16.29 -0.89
C LEU A 178 10.81 -16.14 -1.03
N GLY A 179 11.37 -15.34 -0.12
CA GLY A 179 12.69 -14.75 -0.21
C GLY A 179 13.00 -14.00 1.08
N ASP A 180 13.05 -14.80 2.15
CA ASP A 180 13.87 -14.62 3.34
C ASP A 180 13.32 -13.80 4.55
N GLU A 181 13.28 -14.55 5.67
CA GLU A 181 13.49 -14.19 7.08
C GLU A 181 12.30 -13.64 7.90
N GLU A 182 11.34 -14.51 8.19
CA GLU A 182 10.91 -14.65 9.59
C GLU A 182 12.01 -15.39 10.37
N ASP A 183 13.04 -14.70 10.88
CA ASP A 183 13.74 -15.20 12.07
C ASP A 183 14.53 -14.14 12.84
N HIS A 184 14.51 -14.32 14.16
CA HIS A 184 15.35 -13.73 15.19
C HIS A 184 15.02 -12.32 15.69
N GLY A 185 13.97 -12.30 16.52
CA GLY A 185 14.19 -11.76 17.85
C GLY A 185 15.26 -12.57 18.57
N THR A 186 16.46 -12.02 18.75
CA THR A 186 17.26 -12.26 19.96
C THR A 186 18.13 -11.06 20.29
N ASN A 187 18.16 -10.81 21.59
CA ASN A 187 18.94 -9.87 22.35
C ASN A 187 20.27 -9.39 21.76
N SER A 188 20.46 -8.09 21.98
CA SER A 188 21.71 -7.39 22.19
C SER A 188 22.79 -8.21 22.93
N SER A 189 24.00 -8.27 22.36
CA SER A 189 25.25 -7.98 23.09
C SER A 189 26.41 -7.74 22.10
N PRO A 190 27.32 -6.80 22.40
CA PRO A 190 28.31 -6.33 21.44
C PRO A 190 29.53 -7.25 21.36
N SER A 191 30.01 -7.39 20.13
CA SER A 191 31.24 -8.04 19.71
C SER A 191 32.47 -7.58 20.51
N GLN A 192 33.24 -8.54 21.04
CA GLN A 192 34.67 -8.33 21.24
C GLN A 192 35.45 -9.39 20.47
N SER A 193 36.13 -8.92 19.43
CA SER A 193 37.15 -9.61 18.67
C SER A 193 38.26 -10.12 19.58
N ARG A 194 38.82 -11.30 19.27
CA ARG A 194 40.28 -11.50 19.32
C ARG A 194 40.73 -12.81 18.66
N SER A 195 41.68 -12.63 17.75
CA SER A 195 42.34 -13.62 16.93
C SER A 195 43.12 -14.67 17.74
N SER A 196 43.29 -15.81 17.09
CA SER A 196 44.08 -16.98 17.46
C SER A 196 45.58 -16.69 17.62
N SER A 197 46.18 -17.27 18.65
CA SER A 197 47.58 -17.74 18.62
C SER A 197 47.81 -18.80 19.70
N ALA A 198 48.10 -20.02 19.25
CA ALA A 198 48.58 -21.11 20.10
C ALA A 198 50.10 -20.99 20.26
N ARG A 199 50.62 -20.85 21.49
CA ARG A 199 51.95 -21.37 21.87
C ARG A 199 52.23 -21.26 23.39
N ARG A 200 52.33 -22.44 24.03
CA ARG A 200 53.32 -22.89 25.03
C ARG A 200 53.43 -22.25 26.43
N GLU A 201 53.40 -23.19 27.39
CA GLU A 201 54.31 -23.41 28.53
C GLU A 201 54.15 -22.63 29.85
N SER A 202 53.98 -23.46 30.89
CA SER A 202 54.60 -23.41 32.22
C SER A 202 53.99 -22.56 33.35
N GLU A 203 53.47 -23.29 34.34
CA GLU A 203 53.81 -23.29 35.78
C GLU A 203 53.86 -22.00 36.63
N SER A 204 53.55 -22.21 37.91
CA SER A 204 53.63 -21.35 39.11
C SER A 204 52.45 -20.38 39.32
N ASP A 205 51.55 -20.60 40.28
CA ASP A 205 51.71 -20.62 41.76
C ASP A 205 51.82 -19.20 42.35
N GLY A 206 51.05 -18.93 43.42
CA GLY A 206 51.31 -17.82 44.35
C GLY A 206 50.40 -16.59 44.34
N ARG A 207 49.42 -16.60 45.27
CA ARG A 207 49.17 -15.58 46.33
C ARG A 207 48.98 -14.08 46.01
N LEU A 208 47.80 -13.60 46.45
CA LEU A 208 47.49 -12.52 47.42
C LEU A 208 48.03 -11.06 47.27
N VAL A 209 47.16 -10.13 47.71
CA VAL A 209 47.40 -8.73 48.17
C VAL A 209 47.63 -7.70 47.04
N GLY A 210 47.09 -6.48 47.03
CA GLY A 210 46.31 -5.65 47.96
C GLY A 210 46.51 -4.17 47.57
N SER A 211 45.63 -3.29 48.07
CA SER A 211 45.80 -1.80 48.20
C SER A 211 45.69 -0.96 46.90
N ARG A 212 44.67 -0.11 46.69
CA ARG A 212 44.31 1.20 47.32
C ARG A 212 45.21 2.37 46.93
N THR A 213 44.53 3.52 46.73
CA THR A 213 45.02 4.94 46.60
C THR A 213 45.48 5.29 45.17
N SER A 214 45.29 6.47 44.58
CA SER A 214 44.82 7.84 44.93
C SER A 214 44.78 8.60 43.57
N GLY A 215 44.01 9.65 43.27
CA GLY A 215 43.57 10.78 44.08
C GLY A 215 44.54 11.96 43.93
N SER A 216 44.07 13.06 43.31
CA SER A 216 44.70 14.39 43.12
C SER A 216 45.70 14.52 41.94
N ALA A 217 45.74 15.63 41.20
CA ALA A 217 45.24 16.99 41.42
C ALA A 217 44.79 17.64 40.11
#